data_AF-A0A537Y948-F1
#
_entry.id   AF-A0A537Y948-F1
#
_cell.length_a   1.000
_cell.length_b   1.000
_cell.length_c   1.000
_cell.angle_alpha   90.00
_cell.angle_beta   90.00
_cell.angle_gamma   90.00
#
_symmetry.space_group_name_H-M   'P 1'
#
loop_
_entity.id
_entity.type
_entity.pdbx_description
1 polymer ?
#
loop_
_entity_poly.entity_id
_entity_poly.type
_entity_poly.pdbx_seq_one_letter_code
_entity_poly.pdbx_strand_id
1 'polypeptide(L)'
;MNLFQSAASLQGRQFADQCDLLLRTSGYEVGARVLVGAVGIEIDREAVSPSGRIVWFEYKGSVQGSRPGLLRTDTLKKAIANGALLKAMADRPPFVVLTSHLPEAGAGLAMLETAVALGYLDDVICVYRPADTVRLRKL
;
A
#
# COMPACT_ATOMS: atom_id res chain seq x y z
N MET A 1 22.52 17.01 -3.05
CA MET A 1 21.29 16.19 -3.21
C MET A 1 20.44 16.85 -4.30
N ASN A 2 20.07 16.11 -5.36
CA ASN A 2 19.45 16.70 -6.55
C ASN A 2 17.99 17.13 -6.25
N LEU A 3 17.54 18.29 -6.74
CA LEU A 3 16.22 18.90 -6.43
C LEU A 3 15.03 17.95 -6.67
N PHE A 4 15.12 17.08 -7.68
CA PHE A 4 14.12 16.06 -7.99
C PHE A 4 14.00 14.97 -6.91
N GLN A 5 15.12 14.52 -6.35
CA GLN A 5 15.13 13.48 -5.32
C GLN A 5 14.59 14.03 -3.98
N SER A 6 14.93 15.27 -3.63
CA SER A 6 14.37 15.91 -2.44
C SER A 6 12.86 16.11 -2.52
N ALA A 7 12.35 16.49 -3.71
CA ALA A 7 10.92 16.67 -3.94
C ALA A 7 10.16 15.33 -3.88
N ALA A 8 10.69 14.27 -4.49
CA ALA A 8 10.08 12.94 -4.43
C ALA A 8 10.01 12.39 -3.00
N SER A 9 11.07 12.56 -2.22
CA SER A 9 11.10 12.15 -0.80
C SER A 9 10.13 12.95 0.06
N LEU A 10 9.96 14.25 -0.19
CA LEU A 10 8.97 15.07 0.52
C LEU A 10 7.55 14.64 0.21
N GLN A 11 7.22 14.40 -1.07
CA GLN A 11 5.90 13.93 -1.48
C GLN A 11 5.58 12.54 -0.92
N GLY A 12 6.57 11.64 -0.88
CA GLY A 12 6.43 10.33 -0.26
C GLY A 12 6.07 10.42 1.23
N ARG A 13 6.75 11.31 1.97
CA ARG A 13 6.42 11.57 3.39
C ARG A 13 5.01 12.13 3.57
N GLN A 14 4.62 13.12 2.77
CA GLN A 14 3.27 13.69 2.86
C GLN A 14 2.18 12.65 2.59
N PHE A 15 2.40 11.76 1.62
CA PHE A 15 1.45 10.68 1.36
C PHE A 15 1.42 9.64 2.49
N ALA A 16 2.58 9.31 3.07
CA ALA A 16 2.65 8.42 4.24
C ALA A 16 1.90 9.01 5.44
N ASP A 17 2.02 10.31 5.70
CA ASP A 17 1.28 10.99 6.78
C ASP A 17 -0.25 10.91 6.57
N GLN A 18 -0.70 11.05 5.31
CA GLN A 18 -2.11 10.88 4.96
C GLN A 18 -2.60 9.45 5.19
N CYS A 19 -1.77 8.46 4.85
CA CYS A 19 -2.08 7.05 5.09
C CYS A 19 -2.19 6.76 6.59
N ASP A 20 -1.21 7.20 7.38
CA ASP A 20 -1.19 7.02 8.83
C ASP A 20 -2.41 7.70 9.48
N LEU A 21 -2.78 8.91 9.02
CA LEU A 21 -3.99 9.60 9.49
C LEU A 21 -5.27 8.83 9.13
N LEU A 22 -5.39 8.31 7.90
CA LEU A 22 -6.53 7.52 7.47
C LEU A 22 -6.69 6.24 8.30
N LEU A 23 -5.60 5.52 8.55
CA LEU A 23 -5.61 4.32 9.39
C LEU A 23 -6.04 4.65 10.83
N ARG A 24 -5.44 5.67 11.46
CA ARG A 24 -5.81 6.11 12.82
C ARG A 24 -7.27 6.53 12.92
N THR A 25 -7.77 7.32 11.97
CA THR A 25 -9.18 7.75 11.94
C THR A 25 -10.14 6.61 11.59
N SER A 26 -9.64 5.52 11.01
CA SER A 26 -10.37 4.27 10.81
C SER A 26 -10.29 3.32 12.02
N GLY A 27 -9.65 3.74 13.11
CA GLY A 27 -9.56 2.99 14.37
C GLY A 27 -8.38 2.02 14.46
N TYR A 28 -7.42 2.09 13.55
CA TYR A 28 -6.21 1.28 13.63
C TYR A 28 -5.20 1.85 14.62
N GLU A 29 -4.55 0.97 15.35
CA GLU A 29 -3.33 1.29 16.09
C GLU A 29 -2.13 1.14 15.14
N VAL A 30 -1.67 2.27 14.59
CA VAL A 30 -0.57 2.29 13.62
C VAL A 30 0.78 2.13 14.33
N GLY A 31 1.47 1.04 14.02
CA GLY A 31 2.79 0.69 14.54
C GLY A 31 3.95 1.15 13.66
N ALA A 32 5.07 0.42 13.75
CA ALA A 32 6.31 0.76 13.06
C ALA A 32 6.40 0.15 11.65
N ARG A 33 7.44 0.56 10.90
CA ARG A 33 7.91 -0.13 9.70
C ARG A 33 8.40 -1.53 10.09
N VAL A 34 8.14 -2.54 9.26
CA VAL A 34 8.56 -3.93 9.50
C VAL A 34 9.58 -4.37 8.47
N LEU A 35 10.71 -4.92 8.92
CA LEU A 35 11.64 -5.67 8.07
C LEU A 35 11.25 -7.14 8.10
N VAL A 36 10.80 -7.67 6.96
CA VAL A 36 10.43 -9.08 6.81
C VAL A 36 11.65 -9.84 6.28
N GLY A 37 12.58 -10.13 7.20
CA GLY A 37 13.89 -10.72 6.86
C GLY A 37 13.82 -12.05 6.12
N ALA A 38 12.77 -12.86 6.35
CA ALA A 38 12.57 -14.15 5.68
C ALA A 38 12.45 -14.04 4.15
N VAL A 39 11.96 -12.92 3.63
CA VAL A 39 11.80 -12.68 2.19
C VAL A 39 12.49 -11.39 1.70
N GLY A 40 13.25 -10.73 2.58
CA GLY A 40 14.11 -9.60 2.23
C GLY A 40 13.36 -8.33 1.81
N ILE A 41 12.16 -8.09 2.34
CA ILE A 41 11.37 -6.87 2.04
C ILE A 41 11.12 -6.04 3.28
N GLU A 42 10.76 -4.78 3.06
CA GLU A 42 10.26 -3.87 4.09
C GLU A 42 8.80 -3.52 3.81
N ILE A 43 8.02 -3.43 4.88
CA ILE A 43 6.61 -3.03 4.89
C ILE A 43 6.52 -1.68 5.57
N ASP A 44 5.81 -0.73 4.96
CA ASP A 44 5.75 0.63 5.48
C ASP A 44 5.14 0.71 6.88
N ARG A 45 4.08 -0.04 7.17
CA ARG A 45 3.49 -0.15 8.51
C ARG A 45 2.95 -1.54 8.83
N GLU A 46 3.13 -1.95 10.07
CA GLU A 46 2.23 -2.88 10.74
C GLU A 46 1.21 -2.08 11.56
N ALA A 47 -0.05 -2.51 11.55
CA ALA A 47 -1.08 -1.92 12.37
C ALA A 47 -2.05 -2.98 12.92
N VAL A 48 -2.62 -2.70 14.08
CA VAL A 48 -3.69 -3.52 14.67
C VAL A 48 -5.03 -2.89 14.31
N SER A 49 -5.89 -3.66 13.65
CA SER A 49 -7.25 -3.25 13.29
C SER A 49 -8.13 -3.09 14.53
N PRO A 50 -9.30 -2.40 14.42
CA PRO A 50 -10.28 -2.33 15.50
C PRO A 50 -10.76 -3.69 16.02
N SER A 51 -10.62 -4.76 15.22
CA SER A 51 -10.99 -6.14 15.60
C SER A 51 -9.86 -6.89 16.34
N GLY A 52 -8.68 -6.28 16.50
CA GLY A 52 -7.50 -6.89 17.09
C GLY A 52 -6.62 -7.67 16.10
N ARG A 53 -6.99 -7.71 14.82
CA ARG A 53 -6.20 -8.38 13.77
C ARG A 53 -5.01 -7.52 13.34
N ILE A 54 -3.82 -8.13 13.24
CA ILE A 54 -2.63 -7.50 12.65
C ILE A 54 -2.78 -7.42 11.13
N VAL A 55 -2.46 -6.27 10.55
CA VAL A 55 -2.47 -6.01 9.10
C VAL A 55 -1.19 -5.29 8.70
N TRP A 56 -0.62 -5.68 7.56
CA TRP A 56 0.55 -5.06 6.95
C TRP A 56 0.11 -4.11 5.83
N PHE A 57 0.58 -2.86 5.90
CA PHE A 57 0.25 -1.82 4.95
C PHE A 57 1.49 -1.34 4.17
N GLU A 58 1.35 -1.29 2.85
CA GLU A 58 2.32 -0.72 1.94
C GLU A 58 1.79 0.58 1.35
N TYR A 59 2.61 1.63 1.30
CA TYR A 59 2.22 2.94 0.80
C TYR A 59 2.76 3.18 -0.61
N LYS A 60 1.84 3.44 -1.54
CA LYS A 60 2.15 3.71 -2.94
C LYS A 60 1.38 4.92 -3.43
N GLY A 61 1.89 6.11 -3.17
CA GLY A 61 1.23 7.34 -3.59
C GLY A 61 2.17 8.53 -3.70
N SER A 62 1.66 9.54 -4.38
CA SER A 62 2.20 10.90 -4.38
C SER A 62 1.04 11.88 -4.46
N VAL A 63 1.27 13.10 -3.95
CA VAL A 63 0.31 14.22 -3.99
C VAL A 63 0.40 14.99 -5.32
N GLN A 64 1.50 14.84 -6.06
CA GLN A 64 1.78 15.56 -7.31
C GLN A 64 2.32 14.62 -8.40
N GLY A 65 2.24 15.06 -9.66
CA GLY A 65 2.77 14.36 -10.83
C GLY A 65 1.70 13.87 -11.81
N SER A 66 2.13 13.45 -13.02
CA SER A 66 1.23 13.02 -14.10
C SER A 66 0.78 11.55 -14.01
N ARG A 67 1.51 10.72 -13.24
CA ARG A 67 1.20 9.30 -12.98
C ARG A 67 1.46 8.98 -11.50
N PRO A 68 0.61 9.47 -10.59
CA PRO A 68 0.73 9.21 -9.15
C PRO A 68 0.30 7.79 -8.77
N GLY A 69 0.78 7.30 -7.63
CA GLY A 69 0.38 6.01 -7.07
C GLY A 69 0.54 4.83 -8.03
N LEU A 70 -0.48 4.00 -8.14
CA LEU A 70 -0.46 2.79 -8.98
C LEU A 70 -0.73 3.06 -10.47
N LEU A 71 -1.00 4.32 -10.87
CA LEU A 71 -0.95 4.70 -12.30
C LEU A 71 0.46 4.54 -12.88
N ARG A 72 1.48 4.55 -12.02
CA ARG A 72 2.86 4.26 -12.42
C ARG A 72 3.13 2.76 -12.34
N THR A 73 3.43 2.16 -13.48
CA THR A 73 3.54 0.70 -13.59
C THR A 73 4.75 0.12 -12.87
N ASP A 74 5.85 0.87 -12.69
CA ASP A 74 6.98 0.45 -11.86
C ASP A 74 6.60 0.43 -10.36
N THR A 75 5.86 1.43 -9.88
CA THR A 75 5.32 1.47 -8.52
C THR A 75 4.37 0.31 -8.25
N LEU A 76 3.47 0.01 -9.21
CA LEU A 76 2.58 -1.16 -9.13
C LEU A 76 3.38 -2.48 -9.10
N LYS A 77 4.34 -2.65 -10.00
CA LYS A 77 5.19 -3.85 -10.03
C LYS A 77 5.96 -4.06 -8.73
N LYS A 78 6.43 -2.99 -8.07
CA LYS A 78 7.07 -3.08 -6.75
C LYS A 78 6.13 -3.62 -5.67
N ALA A 79 4.90 -3.11 -5.62
CA ALA A 79 3.90 -3.61 -4.67
C ALA A 79 3.57 -5.09 -4.93
N ILE A 80 3.39 -5.45 -6.20
CA ILE A 80 3.14 -6.84 -6.63
C ILE A 80 4.31 -7.74 -6.25
N ALA A 81 5.56 -7.30 -6.47
CA ALA A 81 6.75 -8.09 -6.13
C ALA A 81 6.84 -8.36 -4.63
N ASN A 82 6.60 -7.37 -3.78
CA ASN A 82 6.53 -7.55 -2.33
C ASN A 82 5.44 -8.58 -1.96
N GLY A 83 4.23 -8.41 -2.51
CA GLY A 83 3.11 -9.34 -2.28
C GLY A 83 3.39 -10.77 -2.73
N ALA A 84 4.04 -10.94 -3.89
CA ALA A 84 4.42 -12.24 -4.41
C ALA A 84 5.49 -12.93 -3.54
N LEU A 85 6.49 -12.17 -3.04
CA LEU A 85 7.48 -12.68 -2.10
C LEU A 85 6.82 -13.11 -0.78
N LEU A 86 5.87 -12.32 -0.29
CA LEU A 86 5.09 -12.63 0.91
C LEU A 86 4.27 -13.92 0.80
N LYS A 87 3.90 -14.37 -0.40
CA LYS A 87 3.22 -15.68 -0.58
C LYS A 87 4.09 -16.88 -0.21
N ALA A 88 5.42 -16.72 -0.12
CA ALA A 88 6.30 -17.77 0.36
C ALA A 88 6.19 -18.00 1.88
N MET A 89 5.52 -17.11 2.61
CA MET A 89 5.35 -17.19 4.06
C MET A 89 3.99 -17.81 4.42
N ALA A 90 4.01 -18.83 5.27
CA ALA A 90 2.80 -19.31 5.93
C ALA A 90 2.33 -18.29 6.98
N ASP A 91 1.01 -18.19 7.17
CA ASP A 91 0.35 -17.43 8.24
C ASP A 91 0.76 -15.94 8.35
N ARG A 92 1.15 -15.31 7.24
CA ARG A 92 1.42 -13.87 7.22
C ARG A 92 0.15 -13.04 7.50
N PRO A 93 0.28 -11.85 8.11
CA PRO A 93 -0.80 -10.86 8.15
C PRO A 93 -1.30 -10.50 6.73
N PRO A 94 -2.56 -10.04 6.58
CA PRO A 94 -3.04 -9.47 5.32
C PRO A 94 -2.12 -8.34 4.86
N PHE A 95 -1.86 -8.29 3.56
CA PHE A 95 -1.00 -7.31 2.92
C PHE A 95 -1.85 -6.38 2.06
N VAL A 96 -2.02 -5.15 2.53
CA VAL A 96 -2.92 -4.15 1.95
C VAL A 96 -2.11 -2.98 1.41
N VAL A 97 -2.38 -2.59 0.17
CA VAL A 97 -1.71 -1.44 -0.45
C VAL A 97 -2.61 -0.21 -0.35
N LEU A 98 -2.12 0.84 0.32
CA LEU A 98 -2.76 2.17 0.28
C LEU A 98 -2.16 2.98 -0.86
N THR A 99 -3.00 3.49 -1.74
CA THR A 99 -2.56 4.28 -2.90
C THR A 99 -3.33 5.58 -3.06
N SER A 100 -2.68 6.58 -3.67
CA SER A 100 -3.37 7.79 -4.08
C SER A 100 -4.26 7.60 -5.31
N HIS A 101 -3.88 6.70 -6.23
CA HIS A 101 -4.59 6.52 -7.50
C HIS A 101 -4.48 5.08 -7.99
N LEU A 102 -5.60 4.58 -8.55
CA LEU A 102 -5.70 3.26 -9.14
C LEU A 102 -5.65 3.34 -10.67
N PRO A 103 -5.04 2.37 -11.36
CA PRO A 103 -5.24 2.21 -12.79
C PRO A 103 -6.70 1.84 -13.09
N GLU A 104 -7.30 2.51 -14.08
CA GLU A 104 -8.70 2.29 -14.47
C GLU A 104 -8.82 1.56 -15.83
N ALA A 105 -7.71 1.38 -16.55
CA ALA A 105 -7.68 0.69 -17.83
C ALA A 105 -6.27 0.20 -18.19
N GLY A 106 -6.21 -0.65 -19.23
CA GLY A 106 -4.97 -1.10 -19.86
C GLY A 106 -4.11 -2.01 -18.98
N ALA A 107 -2.82 -2.08 -19.30
CA ALA A 107 -1.90 -3.02 -18.66
C ALA A 107 -1.78 -2.83 -17.14
N GLY A 108 -1.91 -1.60 -16.64
CA GLY A 108 -1.89 -1.32 -15.19
C GLY A 108 -3.05 -1.98 -14.46
N LEU A 109 -4.26 -1.87 -15.01
CA LEU A 109 -5.45 -2.50 -14.43
C LEU A 109 -5.31 -4.03 -14.48
N ALA A 110 -4.94 -4.58 -15.64
CA ALA A 110 -4.76 -6.02 -15.80
C ALA A 110 -3.70 -6.61 -14.83
N MET A 111 -2.59 -5.89 -14.60
CA MET A 111 -1.57 -6.28 -13.61
C MET A 111 -2.14 -6.29 -12.19
N LEU A 112 -2.89 -5.25 -11.81
CA LEU A 112 -3.49 -5.13 -10.48
C LEU A 112 -4.52 -6.26 -10.24
N GLU A 113 -5.45 -6.47 -11.17
CA GLU A 113 -6.48 -7.50 -11.08
C GLU A 113 -5.86 -8.90 -10.98
N THR A 114 -4.83 -9.18 -11.79
CA THR A 114 -4.10 -10.45 -11.73
C THR A 114 -3.44 -10.65 -10.37
N ALA A 115 -2.78 -9.62 -9.83
CA ALA A 115 -2.11 -9.72 -8.53
C ALA A 115 -3.08 -9.97 -7.37
N VAL A 116 -4.26 -9.32 -7.40
CA VAL A 116 -5.33 -9.56 -6.42
C VAL A 116 -5.90 -10.98 -6.57
N ALA A 117 -6.18 -11.42 -7.80
CA ALA A 117 -6.70 -12.76 -8.06
C ALA A 117 -5.74 -13.89 -7.61
N LEU A 118 -4.42 -13.66 -7.70
CA LEU A 118 -3.39 -14.58 -7.21
C LEU A 118 -3.14 -14.46 -5.70
N GLY A 119 -3.82 -13.53 -5.01
CA GLY A 119 -3.65 -13.27 -3.57
C GLY A 119 -2.31 -12.65 -3.21
N TYR A 120 -1.62 -12.01 -4.16
CA TYR A 120 -0.38 -11.28 -3.87
C TYR A 120 -0.67 -10.03 -3.06
N LEU A 121 -1.81 -9.40 -3.30
CA LEU A 121 -2.33 -8.27 -2.53
C LEU A 121 -3.70 -8.68 -1.98
N ASP A 122 -3.91 -8.56 -0.67
CA ASP A 122 -5.19 -8.94 -0.03
C ASP A 122 -6.27 -7.86 -0.23
N ASP A 123 -5.87 -6.59 -0.29
CA ASP A 123 -6.72 -5.47 -0.74
C ASP A 123 -5.83 -4.34 -1.28
N VAL A 124 -6.42 -3.47 -2.09
CA VAL A 124 -5.81 -2.22 -2.54
C VAL A 124 -6.83 -1.10 -2.36
N ILE A 125 -6.46 -0.09 -1.58
CA ILE A 125 -7.37 0.97 -1.12
C ILE A 125 -6.88 2.30 -1.66
N CYS A 126 -7.70 2.95 -2.49
CA CYS A 126 -7.44 4.31 -2.89
C CYS A 126 -7.88 5.27 -1.78
N VAL A 127 -6.94 6.00 -1.18
CA VAL A 127 -7.20 6.84 -0.01
C VAL A 127 -8.20 7.98 -0.28
N TYR A 128 -8.39 8.35 -1.55
CA TYR A 128 -9.31 9.41 -1.96
C TYR A 128 -10.65 8.89 -2.49
N ARG A 129 -10.87 7.57 -2.54
CA ARG A 129 -12.16 6.97 -2.95
C ARG A 129 -12.91 6.49 -1.71
N PRO A 130 -14.03 7.13 -1.31
CA PRO A 130 -14.78 6.73 -0.13
C PRO A 130 -15.18 5.25 -0.14
N ALA A 131 -15.59 4.72 -1.30
CA ALA A 131 -15.95 3.31 -1.45
C ALA A 131 -14.83 2.33 -1.07
N ASP A 132 -13.57 2.74 -1.24
CA ASP A 132 -12.41 1.95 -0.84
C ASP A 132 -12.14 2.09 0.66
N THR A 133 -12.17 3.31 1.19
CA THR A 133 -11.83 3.56 2.59
C THR A 133 -12.84 2.95 3.57
N VAL A 134 -14.10 2.72 3.16
CA VAL A 134 -15.05 1.98 4.02
C VAL A 134 -14.60 0.54 4.27
N ARG A 135 -13.83 -0.07 3.34
CA ARG A 135 -13.32 -1.44 3.52
C ARG A 135 -12.31 -1.56 4.64
N LEU A 136 -11.57 -0.50 4.99
CA LEU A 136 -10.65 -0.48 6.13
C LEU A 136 -11.35 -0.88 7.44
N ARG A 137 -12.63 -0.55 7.60
CA ARG A 137 -13.40 -0.87 8.81
C ARG A 137 -13.79 -2.34 8.92
N LYS A 138 -13.58 -3.13 7.86
CA LYS A 138 -13.98 -4.54 7.76
C LYS A 138 -12.79 -5.51 7.84
N LEU A 139 -11.57 -4.99 7.88
CA LEU A 139 -10.32 -5.76 7.85
C LEU A 139 -9.86 -6.19 9.25
#